data_AF-A0A093GXF3-F1
#
_entry.id   AF-A0A093GXF3-F1
#
_cell.length_a   1.000
_cell.length_b   1.000
_cell.length_c   1.000
_cell.angle_alpha   90.00
_cell.angle_beta   90.00
_cell.angle_gamma   90.00
#
_symmetry.space_group_name_H-M   'P 1'
#
loop_
_entity.id
_entity.type
_entity.pdbx_description
1 polymer ?
#
loop_
_entity_poly.entity_id
_entity_poly.type
_entity_poly.pdbx_seq_one_letter_code
_entity_poly.pdbx_strand_id
1 'polypeptide(L)'
;MATLTAPQPRLRHGNLVLLILLTALDTTCACHDPRQLDTTFAWDSLQLLQTMAPSPTKPCQQQQMHTLPTALLHNSHPQQAATITLRILQHLFTIFSSPRTPQHWDQQAQHGLLNNIHHHIHHLEQCLPANGAFLFPGPRNLLLSINKYFTSIQGFLHTHNHSACAWDQVRLQARACFQHLQNLTRTTR
;
A
#
# COMPACT_ATOMS: atom_id res chain seq x y z
N MET A 1 -35.51 -70.13 -15.08
CA MET A 1 -35.93 -68.74 -15.34
C MET A 1 -35.74 -67.92 -14.07
N ALA A 2 -34.81 -66.97 -14.06
CA ALA A 2 -34.89 -65.64 -13.40
C ALA A 2 -33.49 -65.00 -13.41
N THR A 3 -33.41 -63.82 -14.01
CA THR A 3 -32.23 -63.02 -14.34
C THR A 3 -31.79 -62.07 -13.21
N LEU A 4 -30.50 -61.70 -13.23
CA LEU A 4 -29.84 -60.71 -12.35
C LEU A 4 -30.56 -59.34 -12.32
N THR A 5 -30.46 -58.64 -11.18
CA THR A 5 -30.13 -57.20 -11.11
C THR A 5 -29.66 -56.80 -9.70
N ALA A 6 -28.49 -56.17 -9.60
CA ALA A 6 -27.96 -55.52 -8.40
C ALA A 6 -28.49 -54.08 -8.28
N PRO A 7 -28.75 -53.54 -7.08
CA PRO A 7 -29.12 -52.14 -6.91
C PRO A 7 -27.88 -51.26 -6.68
N GLN A 8 -27.68 -50.29 -7.56
CA GLN A 8 -26.87 -49.09 -7.32
C GLN A 8 -27.78 -47.97 -6.80
N PRO A 9 -27.49 -47.34 -5.65
CA PRO A 9 -28.02 -46.02 -5.35
C PRO A 9 -26.90 -44.98 -5.36
N ARG A 10 -26.79 -44.32 -6.51
CA ARG A 10 -26.61 -42.87 -6.70
C ARG A 10 -25.92 -42.14 -5.53
N LEU A 11 -24.59 -42.04 -5.59
CA LEU A 11 -23.84 -41.11 -4.74
C LEU A 11 -24.31 -39.65 -4.98
N ARG A 12 -24.49 -38.99 -3.84
CA ARG A 12 -25.07 -37.66 -3.60
C ARG A 12 -24.52 -36.57 -4.53
N HIS A 13 -25.28 -36.22 -5.56
CA HIS A 13 -25.08 -34.96 -6.30
C HIS A 13 -25.34 -33.74 -5.40
N GLY A 14 -26.20 -33.89 -4.38
CA GLY A 14 -26.46 -32.84 -3.39
C GLY A 14 -25.25 -32.50 -2.50
N ASN A 15 -24.36 -33.46 -2.22
CA ASN A 15 -23.13 -33.18 -1.47
C ASN A 15 -22.12 -32.38 -2.30
N LEU A 16 -22.08 -32.62 -3.61
CA LEU A 16 -21.15 -31.95 -4.52
C LEU A 16 -21.57 -30.49 -4.73
N VAL A 17 -22.87 -30.22 -4.86
CA VAL A 17 -23.41 -28.85 -4.95
C VAL A 17 -23.22 -28.10 -3.63
N LEU A 18 -23.38 -28.75 -2.47
CA LEU A 18 -23.11 -28.13 -1.17
C LEU A 18 -21.61 -27.83 -0.97
N LEU A 19 -20.71 -28.71 -1.41
CA LEU A 19 -19.27 -28.46 -1.40
C LEU A 19 -18.87 -27.32 -2.35
N ILE A 20 -19.48 -27.23 -3.53
CA ILE A 20 -19.25 -26.12 -4.48
C ILE A 20 -19.78 -24.79 -3.92
N LEU A 21 -20.93 -24.79 -3.23
CA LEU A 21 -21.48 -23.61 -2.56
C LEU A 21 -20.66 -23.18 -1.34
N LEU A 22 -20.06 -24.12 -0.60
CA LEU A 22 -19.16 -23.81 0.52
C LEU A 22 -17.83 -23.23 0.02
N THR A 23 -17.29 -23.69 -1.11
CA THR A 23 -16.10 -23.07 -1.73
C THR A 23 -16.38 -21.71 -2.38
N ALA A 24 -17.66 -21.36 -2.59
CA ALA A 24 -18.07 -20.07 -3.14
C ALA A 24 -18.37 -19.02 -2.05
N LEU A 25 -18.34 -19.39 -0.76
CA LEU A 25 -18.65 -18.49 0.36
C LEU A 25 -17.43 -17.86 1.06
N ASP A 26 -16.21 -18.12 0.57
CA ASP A 26 -14.98 -17.50 1.08
C ASP A 26 -14.45 -16.35 0.19
N THR A 27 -15.28 -15.80 -0.70
CA THR A 27 -14.95 -14.53 -1.41
C THR A 27 -15.46 -13.31 -0.65
N THR A 28 -15.56 -13.37 0.68
CA THR A 28 -15.76 -12.18 1.51
C THR A 28 -14.42 -11.45 1.63
N CYS A 29 -14.14 -10.62 0.62
CA CYS A 29 -13.17 -9.53 0.56
C CYS A 29 -12.20 -9.42 1.76
N ALA A 30 -10.96 -9.87 1.56
CA ALA A 30 -9.92 -10.07 2.56
C ALA A 30 -9.31 -8.80 3.19
N CYS A 31 -9.89 -7.61 2.96
CA CYS A 31 -9.46 -6.34 3.56
C CYS A 31 -9.84 -6.15 5.04
N HIS A 32 -10.57 -7.09 5.64
CA HIS A 32 -11.02 -6.99 7.04
C HIS A 32 -10.01 -7.53 8.05
N ASP A 33 -9.04 -8.35 7.65
CA ASP A 33 -8.06 -8.94 8.57
C ASP A 33 -6.74 -8.15 8.56
N PRO A 34 -6.40 -7.44 9.65
CA PRO A 34 -5.11 -6.78 9.81
C PRO A 34 -3.92 -7.73 9.68
N ARG A 35 -4.12 -9.05 9.80
CA ARG A 35 -3.08 -10.08 9.65
C ARG A 35 -2.67 -10.33 8.20
N GLN A 36 -3.49 -9.96 7.21
CA GLN A 36 -3.12 -10.04 5.80
C GLN A 36 -2.39 -8.78 5.30
N LEU A 37 -2.45 -7.68 6.05
CA LEU A 37 -1.55 -6.57 5.82
C LEU A 37 -0.16 -7.00 6.32
N ASP A 38 0.74 -7.30 5.38
CA ASP A 38 2.09 -7.76 5.69
C ASP A 38 2.72 -6.88 6.79
N THR A 39 2.86 -7.46 7.99
CA THR A 39 3.31 -6.73 9.17
C THR A 39 4.77 -6.31 9.08
N THR A 40 5.54 -6.92 8.17
CA THR A 40 6.95 -6.55 7.95
C THR A 40 7.08 -5.50 6.86
N PHE A 41 6.13 -5.38 5.92
CA PHE A 41 6.17 -4.44 4.79
C PHE A 41 6.69 -3.04 5.15
N ALA A 42 6.08 -2.40 6.15
CA ALA A 42 6.43 -1.04 6.53
C ALA A 42 7.84 -0.95 7.14
N TRP A 43 8.25 -1.99 7.87
CA TRP A 43 9.60 -2.08 8.44
C TRP A 43 10.64 -2.36 7.36
N ASP A 44 10.39 -3.31 6.46
CA ASP A 44 11.26 -3.65 5.33
C ASP A 44 11.45 -2.44 4.40
N SER A 45 10.36 -1.71 4.12
CA SER A 45 10.41 -0.47 3.34
C SER A 45 11.28 0.60 3.99
N LEU A 46 11.22 0.73 5.33
CA LEU A 46 12.09 1.66 6.07
C LEU A 46 13.56 1.25 5.99
N GLN A 47 13.88 -0.04 6.09
CA GLN A 47 15.25 -0.53 5.94
C GLN A 47 15.77 -0.30 4.52
N LEU A 48 14.97 -0.65 3.50
CA LEU A 48 15.33 -0.44 2.10
C LEU A 48 15.52 1.03 1.77
N LEU A 49 14.65 1.92 2.28
CA LEU A 49 14.80 3.38 2.12
C LEU A 49 16.09 3.90 2.77
N GLN A 50 16.44 3.39 3.96
CA GLN A 50 17.66 3.78 4.67
C GLN A 50 18.93 3.28 3.97
N THR A 51 18.91 2.07 3.41
CA THR A 51 20.02 1.51 2.62
C THR A 51 20.17 2.23 1.28
N MET A 52 19.06 2.49 0.60
CA MET A 52 19.03 3.20 -0.69
C MET A 52 19.61 4.60 -0.58
N ALA A 53 19.20 5.35 0.45
CA ALA A 53 19.55 6.74 0.64
C ALA A 53 19.92 7.00 2.12
N PRO A 54 21.19 6.77 2.50
CA PRO A 54 21.66 7.09 3.85
C PRO A 54 21.46 8.57 4.17
N SER A 55 21.28 8.90 5.44
CA SER A 55 21.16 10.30 5.85
C SER A 55 22.46 11.05 5.56
N PRO A 56 22.40 12.24 4.95
CA PRO A 56 23.60 13.02 4.66
C PRO A 56 24.28 13.47 5.96
N THR A 57 25.60 13.64 5.92
CA THR A 57 26.41 14.09 7.07
C THR A 57 26.10 15.53 7.47
N LYS A 58 25.61 16.36 6.54
CA LYS A 58 25.16 17.73 6.80
C LYS A 58 23.70 17.87 6.38
N PRO A 59 22.79 18.32 7.27
CA PRO A 59 21.40 18.51 6.93
C PRO A 59 21.24 19.70 5.96
N CYS A 60 20.32 19.53 5.02
CA CYS A 60 19.84 20.59 4.15
C CYS A 60 19.15 21.70 4.95
N GLN A 61 19.72 22.92 4.96
CA GLN A 61 19.29 23.97 5.89
C GLN A 61 18.11 24.85 5.42
N GLN A 62 17.54 24.71 4.22
CA GLN A 62 16.66 25.78 3.70
C GLN A 62 15.43 25.36 2.90
N GLN A 63 15.07 24.08 2.89
CA GLN A 63 13.98 23.62 2.04
C GLN A 63 12.88 22.99 2.89
N GLN A 64 11.99 23.85 3.37
CA GLN A 64 10.86 23.42 4.19
C GLN A 64 9.76 22.88 3.28
N MET A 65 9.61 21.56 3.31
CA MET A 65 8.58 20.85 2.57
C MET A 65 7.28 20.79 3.36
N HIS A 66 6.13 20.72 2.68
CA HIS A 66 4.86 20.46 3.33
C HIS A 66 4.94 19.19 4.18
N THR A 67 4.39 19.26 5.39
CA THR A 67 4.31 18.11 6.29
C THR A 67 3.21 17.15 5.82
N LEU A 68 3.38 15.87 6.15
CA LEU A 68 2.37 14.86 5.94
C LEU A 68 1.03 15.33 6.57
N PRO A 69 -0.08 15.39 5.80
CA PRO A 69 -1.35 15.89 6.33
C PRO A 69 -1.79 15.11 7.56
N THR A 70 -2.02 15.82 8.68
CA THR A 70 -2.43 15.20 9.96
C THR A 70 -3.78 14.50 9.88
N ALA A 71 -4.62 14.86 8.90
CA ALA A 71 -5.87 14.15 8.60
C ALA A 71 -5.65 12.66 8.22
N LEU A 72 -4.44 12.27 7.83
CA LEU A 72 -4.07 10.87 7.60
C LEU A 72 -3.89 10.10 8.93
N LEU A 73 -3.59 10.82 10.02
CA LEU A 73 -3.26 10.23 11.32
C LEU A 73 -4.48 9.73 12.11
N HIS A 74 -5.71 10.03 11.68
CA HIS A 74 -6.93 9.65 12.38
C HIS A 74 -7.86 8.88 11.43
N ASN A 75 -7.67 7.57 11.33
CA ASN A 75 -8.55 6.70 10.56
C ASN A 75 -8.89 5.45 11.37
N SER A 76 -10.17 5.25 11.66
CA SER A 76 -10.66 4.18 12.53
C SER A 76 -11.17 2.97 11.74
N HIS A 77 -11.34 3.09 10.41
CA HIS A 77 -11.95 2.04 9.59
C HIS A 77 -10.90 1.29 8.74
N PRO A 78 -10.83 -0.05 8.79
CA PRO A 78 -9.84 -0.85 8.05
C PRO A 78 -9.80 -0.59 6.54
N GLN A 79 -10.96 -0.54 5.87
CA GLN A 79 -11.01 -0.27 4.43
C GLN A 79 -10.53 1.15 4.07
N GLN A 80 -10.74 2.12 4.96
CA GLN A 80 -10.25 3.48 4.77
C GLN A 80 -8.72 3.50 4.90
N ALA A 81 -8.18 2.84 5.93
CA ALA A 81 -6.73 2.69 6.11
C ALA A 81 -6.08 1.98 4.91
N ALA A 82 -6.69 0.91 4.39
CA ALA A 82 -6.23 0.20 3.19
C ALA A 82 -6.25 1.11 1.95
N THR A 83 -7.31 1.89 1.74
CA THR A 83 -7.41 2.82 0.61
C THR A 83 -6.37 3.95 0.70
N ILE A 84 -6.15 4.50 1.90
CA ILE A 84 -5.11 5.50 2.15
C ILE A 84 -3.73 4.91 1.90
N THR A 85 -3.47 3.71 2.39
CA THR A 85 -2.21 2.98 2.19
C THR A 85 -1.95 2.79 0.71
N LEU A 86 -2.91 2.23 -0.02
CA LEU A 86 -2.82 2.05 -1.47
C LEU A 86 -2.46 3.37 -2.16
N ARG A 87 -3.13 4.46 -1.80
CA ARG A 87 -2.90 5.75 -2.45
C ARG A 87 -1.51 6.34 -2.15
N ILE A 88 -1.05 6.24 -0.91
CA ILE A 88 0.31 6.65 -0.51
C ILE A 88 1.34 5.85 -1.30
N LEU A 89 1.18 4.53 -1.36
CA LEU A 89 2.13 3.64 -2.03
C LEU A 89 2.21 3.87 -3.54
N GLN A 90 1.08 4.11 -4.21
CA GLN A 90 1.06 4.47 -5.64
C GLN A 90 1.89 5.75 -5.92
N HIS A 91 1.77 6.75 -5.06
CA HIS A 91 2.56 7.99 -5.19
C HIS A 91 4.05 7.77 -4.90
N LEU A 92 4.38 7.01 -3.85
CA LEU A 92 5.79 6.70 -3.54
C LEU A 92 6.43 5.87 -4.66
N PHE A 93 5.73 4.87 -5.20
CA PHE A 93 6.19 4.11 -6.35
C PHE A 93 6.53 5.03 -7.53
N THR A 94 5.61 5.94 -7.88
CA THR A 94 5.80 6.90 -8.98
C THR A 94 7.00 7.83 -8.74
N ILE A 95 7.21 8.28 -7.51
CA ILE A 95 8.33 9.15 -7.15
C ILE A 95 9.66 8.41 -7.28
N PHE A 96 9.76 7.21 -6.70
CA PHE A 96 11.00 6.46 -6.66
C PHE A 96 11.29 5.67 -7.94
N SER A 97 10.33 5.51 -8.84
CA SER A 97 10.56 4.97 -10.19
C SER A 97 11.05 6.04 -11.19
N SER A 98 11.17 7.30 -10.75
CA SER A 98 11.59 8.40 -11.62
C SER A 98 13.04 8.22 -12.07
N PRO A 99 13.37 8.45 -13.36
CA PRO A 99 14.76 8.41 -13.82
C PRO A 99 15.62 9.56 -13.24
N ARG A 100 14.98 10.53 -12.56
CA ARG A 100 15.64 11.67 -11.93
C ARG A 100 16.04 11.40 -10.48
N THR A 101 15.82 10.18 -9.96
CA THR A 101 16.35 9.80 -8.65
C THR A 101 17.87 9.93 -8.62
N PRO A 102 18.48 10.33 -7.49
CA PRO A 102 19.91 10.56 -7.43
C PRO A 102 20.73 9.32 -7.81
N GLN A 103 21.67 9.49 -8.74
CA GLN A 103 22.51 8.38 -9.26
C GLN A 103 23.40 7.73 -8.21
N HIS A 104 23.71 8.45 -7.12
CA HIS A 104 24.54 7.94 -6.03
C HIS A 104 23.75 7.11 -4.99
N TRP A 105 22.42 7.01 -5.13
CA TRP A 105 21.62 6.11 -4.30
C TRP A 105 21.83 4.66 -4.73
N ASP A 106 21.76 3.75 -3.76
CA ASP A 106 21.95 2.33 -4.01
C ASP A 106 20.81 1.78 -4.88
N GLN A 107 21.14 1.41 -6.11
CA GLN A 107 20.19 0.97 -7.13
C GLN A 107 19.55 -0.38 -6.79
N GLN A 108 20.26 -1.26 -6.08
CA GLN A 108 19.73 -2.56 -5.67
C GLN A 108 18.70 -2.38 -4.56
N ALA A 109 18.99 -1.53 -3.57
CA ALA A 109 18.05 -1.17 -2.53
C ALA A 109 16.83 -0.41 -3.08
N GLN A 110 17.02 0.45 -4.09
CA GLN A 110 15.92 1.11 -4.81
C GLN A 110 15.00 0.10 -5.50
N HIS A 111 15.56 -0.88 -6.23
CA HIS A 111 14.77 -1.95 -6.85
C HIS A 111 14.04 -2.79 -5.80
N GLY A 112 14.72 -3.13 -4.70
CA GLY A 112 14.11 -3.83 -3.56
C GLY A 112 12.91 -3.05 -3.00
N LEU A 113 13.07 -1.73 -2.81
CA LEU A 113 12.01 -0.85 -2.32
C LEU A 113 10.82 -0.83 -3.29
N LEU A 114 11.07 -0.62 -4.58
CA LEU A 114 10.02 -0.58 -5.61
C LEU A 114 9.28 -1.91 -5.73
N ASN A 115 9.99 -3.03 -5.67
CA ASN A 115 9.38 -4.36 -5.68
C ASN A 115 8.51 -4.59 -4.45
N ASN A 116 8.99 -4.20 -3.27
CA ASN A 116 8.21 -4.32 -2.03
C ASN A 116 6.92 -3.49 -2.10
N ILE A 117 7.03 -2.23 -2.54
CA ILE A 117 5.87 -1.34 -2.74
C ILE A 117 4.89 -1.93 -3.77
N HIS A 118 5.39 -2.39 -4.91
CA HIS A 118 4.57 -2.94 -5.98
C HIS A 118 3.79 -4.18 -5.54
N HIS A 119 4.46 -5.10 -4.84
CA HIS A 119 3.80 -6.30 -4.31
C HIS A 119 2.67 -5.94 -3.35
N HIS A 120 2.91 -4.98 -2.45
CA HIS A 120 1.91 -4.55 -1.49
C HIS A 120 0.74 -3.79 -2.13
N ILE A 121 1.00 -2.98 -3.17
CA ILE A 121 -0.06 -2.37 -4.00
C ILE A 121 -0.96 -3.45 -4.60
N HIS A 122 -0.36 -4.46 -5.25
CA HIS A 122 -1.11 -5.53 -5.90
C HIS A 122 -1.98 -6.30 -4.88
N HIS A 123 -1.45 -6.60 -3.69
CA HIS A 123 -2.20 -7.23 -2.62
C HIS A 123 -3.42 -6.38 -2.18
N LEU A 124 -3.24 -5.06 -2.02
CA LEU A 124 -4.33 -4.15 -1.66
C LEU A 124 -5.39 -4.04 -2.77
N GLU A 125 -4.99 -4.05 -4.04
CA GLU A 125 -5.89 -3.97 -5.19
C GLU A 125 -6.77 -5.22 -5.34
N GLN A 126 -6.27 -6.40 -4.96
CA GLN A 126 -7.06 -7.63 -4.93
C GLN A 126 -8.22 -7.57 -3.93
N CYS A 127 -8.06 -6.76 -2.87
CA CYS A 127 -8.98 -6.72 -1.75
C CYS A 127 -9.81 -5.43 -1.69
N LEU A 128 -9.47 -4.41 -2.49
CA LEU A 128 -10.22 -3.17 -2.60
C LEU A 128 -11.04 -3.17 -3.90
N PRO A 129 -12.28 -2.65 -3.90
CA PRO A 129 -13.06 -2.57 -5.13
C PRO A 129 -12.36 -1.65 -6.14
N ALA A 130 -12.39 -2.02 -7.43
CA ALA A 130 -11.67 -1.38 -8.53
C ALA A 130 -11.85 0.16 -8.65
N ASN A 131 -12.94 0.70 -8.10
CA ASN A 131 -13.25 2.12 -8.18
C ASN A 131 -13.09 2.87 -6.85
N GLY A 132 -12.48 2.28 -5.81
CA GLY A 132 -12.23 2.97 -4.52
C GLY A 132 -13.44 3.73 -3.96
N ALA A 133 -14.66 3.34 -4.38
CA ALA A 133 -15.86 4.17 -4.32
C ALA A 133 -16.53 4.10 -2.95
N PHE A 134 -15.74 3.86 -1.91
CA PHE A 134 -16.10 4.31 -0.58
C PHE A 134 -15.74 5.80 -0.50
N LEU A 135 -16.58 6.61 -1.16
CA LEU A 135 -16.78 8.01 -0.79
C LEU A 135 -17.39 7.97 0.61
N PHE A 136 -16.55 7.80 1.63
CA PHE A 136 -17.00 7.91 3.02
C PHE A 136 -17.67 9.28 3.17
N PRO A 137 -18.92 9.35 3.67
CA PRO A 137 -19.59 10.62 3.91
C PRO A 137 -18.82 11.34 5.02
N GLY A 138 -17.95 12.26 4.62
CA GLY A 138 -17.07 12.97 5.53
C GLY A 138 -16.70 14.34 4.95
N PRO A 139 -16.60 15.39 5.79
CA PRO A 139 -16.57 16.79 5.35
C PRO A 139 -15.28 17.22 4.62
N ARG A 140 -14.35 16.30 4.33
CA ARG A 140 -13.08 16.58 3.63
C ARG A 140 -12.68 15.38 2.79
N ASN A 141 -12.46 15.60 1.49
CA ASN A 141 -11.99 14.56 0.60
C ASN A 141 -10.50 14.25 0.91
N LEU A 142 -10.27 13.34 1.84
CA LEU A 142 -8.94 12.92 2.30
C LEU A 142 -8.04 12.48 1.14
N LEU A 143 -8.62 11.80 0.14
CA LEU A 143 -7.91 11.40 -1.08
C LEU A 143 -7.42 12.61 -1.88
N LEU A 144 -8.23 13.66 -2.00
CA LEU A 144 -7.78 14.92 -2.61
C LEU A 144 -6.65 15.57 -1.80
N SER A 145 -6.70 15.51 -0.46
CA SER A 145 -5.60 16.01 0.38
C SER A 145 -4.30 15.23 0.17
N ILE A 146 -4.37 13.89 0.07
CA ILE A 146 -3.20 13.04 -0.26
C ILE A 146 -2.66 13.41 -1.64
N ASN A 147 -3.54 13.50 -2.65
CA ASN A 147 -3.14 13.86 -4.00
C ASN A 147 -2.45 15.22 -4.04
N LYS A 148 -3.06 16.24 -3.41
CA LYS A 148 -2.47 17.58 -3.33
C LYS A 148 -1.11 17.56 -2.65
N TYR A 149 -0.96 16.80 -1.57
CA TYR A 149 0.32 16.64 -0.87
C TYR A 149 1.40 16.07 -1.79
N PHE A 150 1.15 14.94 -2.46
CA PHE A 150 2.14 14.34 -3.38
C PHE A 150 2.38 15.16 -4.65
N THR A 151 1.36 15.84 -5.18
CA THR A 151 1.54 16.82 -6.26
C THR A 151 2.46 17.96 -5.80
N SER A 152 2.32 18.42 -4.55
CA SER A 152 3.24 19.44 -4.01
C SER A 152 4.68 18.92 -3.88
N ILE A 153 4.85 17.60 -3.64
CA ILE A 153 6.17 16.97 -3.61
C ILE A 153 6.82 16.96 -4.99
N GLN A 154 6.07 16.56 -6.02
CA GLN A 154 6.56 16.59 -7.40
C GLN A 154 6.86 18.03 -7.85
N GLY A 155 5.99 18.98 -7.50
CA GLY A 155 6.21 20.41 -7.78
C GLY A 155 7.48 20.94 -7.11
N PHE A 156 7.72 20.57 -5.85
CA PHE A 156 8.94 20.93 -5.13
C PHE A 156 10.21 20.34 -5.75
N LEU A 157 10.19 19.07 -6.18
CA LEU A 157 11.31 18.48 -6.91
C LEU A 157 11.60 19.27 -8.20
N HIS A 158 10.56 19.67 -8.91
CA HIS A 158 10.69 20.47 -10.12
C HIS A 158 11.27 21.86 -9.85
N THR A 159 10.74 22.60 -8.86
CA THR A 159 11.23 23.95 -8.53
C THR A 159 12.66 23.97 -8.02
N HIS A 160 13.13 22.86 -7.44
CA HIS A 160 14.50 22.71 -6.94
C HIS A 160 15.39 21.88 -7.88
N ASN A 161 15.01 21.76 -9.16
CA ASN A 161 15.78 21.11 -10.23
C ASN A 161 16.28 19.71 -9.87
N HIS A 162 15.51 18.94 -9.11
CA HIS A 162 15.90 17.61 -8.64
C HIS A 162 17.29 17.57 -7.95
N SER A 163 17.66 18.64 -7.26
CA SER A 163 18.91 18.69 -6.50
C SER A 163 18.98 17.57 -5.44
N ALA A 164 20.19 17.18 -5.05
CA ALA A 164 20.40 16.18 -3.98
C ALA A 164 19.64 16.57 -2.69
N CYS A 165 19.65 17.86 -2.38
CA CYS A 165 18.97 18.40 -1.21
C CYS A 165 17.44 18.29 -1.29
N ALA A 166 16.87 18.48 -2.46
CA ALA A 166 15.45 18.28 -2.68
C ALA A 166 15.06 16.81 -2.50
N TRP A 167 15.88 15.89 -3.04
CA TRP A 167 15.69 14.46 -2.86
C TRP A 167 15.86 13.99 -1.41
N ASP A 168 16.75 14.62 -0.63
CA ASP A 168 16.86 14.38 0.80
C ASP A 168 15.55 14.74 1.54
N GLN A 169 14.88 15.83 1.16
CA GLN A 169 13.56 16.16 1.70
C GLN A 169 12.50 15.12 1.30
N VAL A 170 12.49 14.70 0.04
CA VAL A 170 11.56 13.64 -0.43
C VAL A 170 11.77 12.33 0.33
N ARG A 171 13.03 11.95 0.59
CA ARG A 171 13.37 10.80 1.41
C ARG A 171 12.80 10.92 2.83
N LEU A 172 12.89 12.10 3.46
CA LEU A 172 12.30 12.34 4.78
C LEU A 172 10.77 12.22 4.76
N GLN A 173 10.11 12.76 3.72
CA GLN A 173 8.65 12.60 3.55
C GLN A 173 8.25 11.14 3.36
N ALA A 174 9.00 10.37 2.56
CA ALA A 174 8.78 8.94 2.38
C ALA A 174 8.95 8.16 3.69
N ARG A 175 10.00 8.48 4.47
CA ARG A 175 10.21 7.89 5.80
C ARG A 175 9.01 8.14 6.72
N ALA A 176 8.52 9.38 6.75
CA ALA A 176 7.35 9.74 7.54
C ALA A 176 6.09 8.98 7.09
N CYS A 177 5.90 8.79 5.77
CA CYS A 177 4.82 7.98 5.24
C CYS A 177 4.92 6.52 5.72
N PHE A 178 6.07 5.86 5.59
CA PHE A 178 6.22 4.47 6.04
C PHE A 178 6.06 4.31 7.55
N GLN A 179 6.57 5.25 8.35
CA GLN A 179 6.33 5.27 9.80
C GLN A 179 4.84 5.40 10.13
N HIS A 180 4.11 6.23 9.38
CA HIS A 180 2.67 6.34 9.54
C HIS A 180 1.95 5.03 9.18
N LEU A 181 2.30 4.39 8.05
CA LEU A 181 1.75 3.09 7.67
C LEU A 181 2.02 2.03 8.75
N GLN A 182 3.24 2.01 9.30
CA GLN A 182 3.58 1.10 10.40
C GLN A 182 2.70 1.29 11.64
N ASN A 183 2.32 2.53 11.94
CA ASN A 183 1.42 2.84 13.06
C ASN A 183 -0.02 2.40 12.75
N LEU A 184 -0.51 2.58 11.52
CA LEU A 184 -1.83 2.12 11.11
C LEU A 184 -1.99 0.59 11.27
N THR A 185 -0.94 -0.17 10.95
CA THR A 185 -0.92 -1.64 11.15
C THR A 185 -0.89 -2.03 12.63
N ARG A 186 -0.33 -1.18 13.51
CA ARG A 186 -0.27 -1.44 14.96
C ARG A 186 -1.56 -1.09 15.69
N THR A 187 -2.23 0.00 15.31
CA THR A 187 -3.48 0.46 15.96
C THR A 187 -4.72 -0.32 15.55
N THR A 188 -4.60 -1.20 14.56
CA THR A 188 -5.68 -2.10 14.10
C THR A 188 -5.62 -3.49 14.75
N ARG A 189 -4.64 -3.76 15.63
CA ARG A 189 -4.65 -4.89 16.57
C ARG A 189 -5.45 -4.56 17.82
#